data_AF-A0A6P5AK67-F1
#
_entry.id   AF-A0A6P5AK67-F1
#
_cell.length_a   1.000
_cell.length_b   1.000
_cell.length_c   1.000
_cell.angle_alpha   90.00
_cell.angle_beta   90.00
_cell.angle_gamma   90.00
#
_symmetry.space_group_name_H-M   'P 1'
#
loop_
_entity.id
_entity.type
_entity.pdbx_description
1 polymer ?
#
loop_
_entity_poly.entity_id
_entity_poly.type
_entity_poly.pdbx_seq_one_letter_code
_entity_poly.pdbx_strand_id
1 'polypeptide(L)'
;MGCKATLRELFSFKTSVVFWLVPIAACPLPITYAWTEFYMPAACAYVIIIMAAYWMFEVVPLAVTALLPMILFPVMGIQPSSEVCLNYLKDNSVLLLGGLLVAIAVEKCNLHSRIALRILLLVGSELQWVMFGFMAATGLLSMWISNTAAAAMMTPIGQAVLDQLFSEERRRLQEETEDECSPLIIADEDIENNHHIVPSPTLENEHQSNTYGSVMEVTVQPQDESHLSVDLQMDDKSVGTENETVRQLKMRKAMLLCVAYAANIGGIATLPGTPTNIIVAEQVQIAFPDSPGIDFATWFFFGFPVSVLCLFLAWSWLIVIFLGCRVWCQAKKSHSAQGVIRKAYNDLGNMTFAEKAVLFHFILLVLLWFFRDLSFVKLENGRVAGWTYFFRKKYAPEKIIYVTDSTPAVMVSFALFFFPSKPPRFLCCKRESDKASPGPVPALLDWRSVHEKMPWNVLLLLGGGFALADGVGVSGLSTWLAEQFTRLEGVPGWAICVLVCVFIALFTEVASNTASASIFLPILAKMAEALCVNPYFLMVPAGIAASFAFMLPVATPPNAIVFGYGKLTVPDMAKAGLAMNISCLLVLLVFINTLGIPVYGVHSFPEWVPSWPVCNASNITVPNATTATTVTF
;
A
#
# COMPACT_ATOMS: atom_id res chain seq x y z
N MET A 1 26.01 23.78 28.30
CA MET A 1 26.20 22.92 27.10
C MET A 1 26.10 21.42 27.37
N GLY A 2 26.30 20.92 28.61
CA GLY A 2 26.25 19.49 28.93
C GLY A 2 24.92 18.79 28.67
N CYS A 3 23.79 19.34 29.15
CA CYS A 3 22.48 18.65 29.13
C CYS A 3 21.94 18.37 27.71
N LYS A 4 22.13 19.27 26.74
CA LYS A 4 21.73 19.05 25.33
C LYS A 4 22.62 18.01 24.62
N ALA A 5 23.89 17.89 25.00
CA ALA A 5 24.81 16.90 24.45
C ALA A 5 24.51 15.51 25.02
N THR A 6 24.25 15.40 26.33
CA THR A 6 23.81 14.13 26.96
C THR A 6 22.44 13.69 26.45
N LEU A 7 21.48 14.61 26.27
CA LEU A 7 20.20 14.29 25.63
C LEU A 7 20.37 13.79 24.18
N ARG A 8 21.32 14.36 23.42
CA ARG A 8 21.60 13.93 22.05
C ARG A 8 22.28 12.55 22.00
N GLU A 9 23.17 12.25 22.94
CA GLU A 9 23.75 10.90 23.10
C GLU A 9 22.73 9.88 23.58
N LEU A 10 21.87 10.22 24.55
CA LEU A 10 20.77 9.34 24.99
C LEU A 10 19.78 9.07 23.85
N PHE A 11 19.54 10.08 23.00
CA PHE A 11 18.76 9.93 21.76
C PHE A 11 19.44 9.00 20.75
N SER A 12 20.78 8.92 20.75
CA SER A 12 21.53 7.96 19.93
C SER A 12 21.41 6.52 20.44
N PHE A 13 21.15 6.32 21.73
CA PHE A 13 20.92 5.01 22.36
C PHE A 13 19.45 4.65 22.54
N LYS A 14 18.50 5.43 22.01
CA LYS A 14 17.05 5.23 22.16
C LYS A 14 16.61 3.78 21.96
N THR A 15 17.08 3.17 20.88
CA THR A 15 16.81 1.76 20.56
C THR A 15 17.30 0.84 21.67
N SER A 16 18.55 0.98 22.10
CA SER A 16 19.13 0.18 23.19
C SER A 16 18.44 0.43 24.54
N VAL A 17 18.03 1.67 24.82
CA VAL A 17 17.30 2.02 26.04
C VAL A 17 15.94 1.33 26.05
N VAL A 18 15.15 1.43 24.96
CA VAL A 18 13.83 0.77 24.88
C VAL A 18 13.97 -0.75 24.95
N PHE A 19 14.99 -1.33 24.32
CA PHE A 19 15.27 -2.77 24.36
C PHE A 19 15.41 -3.30 25.79
N TRP A 20 16.17 -2.63 26.65
CA TRP A 20 16.36 -3.08 28.02
C TRP A 20 15.25 -2.62 28.96
N LEU A 21 14.78 -1.38 28.79
CA LEU A 21 13.84 -0.75 29.71
C LEU A 21 12.45 -1.37 29.64
N VAL A 22 11.95 -1.75 28.44
CA VAL A 22 10.60 -2.28 28.31
C VAL A 22 10.43 -3.62 29.04
N PRO A 23 11.27 -4.64 28.81
CA PRO A 23 11.16 -5.90 29.55
C PRO A 23 11.32 -5.73 31.06
N ILE A 24 12.19 -4.82 31.51
CA ILE A 24 12.38 -4.53 32.94
C ILE A 24 11.13 -3.86 33.52
N ALA A 25 10.57 -2.86 32.83
CA ALA A 25 9.39 -2.13 33.27
C ALA A 25 8.13 -3.00 33.28
N ALA A 26 8.00 -3.97 32.37
CA ALA A 26 6.88 -4.89 32.32
C ALA A 26 7.02 -6.09 33.29
N CYS A 27 8.24 -6.37 33.78
CA CYS A 27 8.57 -7.51 34.65
C CYS A 27 7.73 -7.64 35.94
N PRO A 28 7.27 -6.54 36.57
CA PRO A 28 6.37 -6.64 37.72
C PRO A 28 5.07 -7.41 37.43
N LEU A 29 4.57 -7.45 36.20
CA LEU A 29 3.34 -8.17 35.84
C LEU A 29 3.45 -9.68 36.16
N PRO A 30 4.35 -10.47 35.54
CA PRO A 30 4.46 -11.89 35.83
C PRO A 30 4.94 -12.17 37.27
N ILE A 31 5.76 -11.29 37.85
CA ILE A 31 6.29 -11.48 39.22
C ILE A 31 5.19 -11.34 40.28
N THR A 32 4.34 -10.31 40.16
CA THR A 32 3.29 -10.05 41.16
C THR A 32 2.23 -11.15 41.18
N TYR A 33 1.92 -11.73 40.02
CA TYR A 33 0.93 -12.79 39.88
C TYR A 33 1.52 -14.21 39.89
N ALA A 34 2.82 -14.37 40.15
CA ALA A 34 3.55 -15.65 40.03
C ALA A 34 2.93 -16.83 40.79
N TRP A 35 2.25 -16.56 41.91
CA TRP A 35 1.65 -17.57 42.79
C TRP A 35 0.12 -17.59 42.72
N THR A 36 -0.47 -16.97 41.70
CA THR A 36 -1.91 -16.82 41.54
C THR A 36 -2.40 -17.51 40.26
N GLU A 37 -3.69 -17.84 40.20
CA GLU A 37 -4.34 -18.35 38.98
C GLU A 37 -4.24 -17.35 37.81
N PHE A 38 -3.97 -16.08 38.09
CA PHE A 38 -3.81 -15.02 37.09
C PHE A 38 -2.39 -14.94 36.48
N TYR A 39 -1.49 -15.87 36.82
CA TYR A 39 -0.14 -15.90 36.27
C TYR A 39 -0.13 -16.01 34.73
N MET A 40 -0.89 -16.94 34.16
CA MET A 40 -0.92 -17.18 32.71
C MET A 40 -1.37 -15.93 31.92
N PRO A 41 -2.50 -15.25 32.26
CA PRO A 41 -2.87 -13.99 31.63
C PRO A 41 -1.79 -12.91 31.76
N ALA A 42 -1.20 -12.76 32.95
CA ALA A 42 -0.17 -11.75 33.21
C ALA A 42 1.13 -11.99 32.42
N ALA A 43 1.55 -13.26 32.30
CA ALA A 43 2.71 -13.65 31.52
C ALA A 43 2.48 -13.42 30.01
N CYS A 44 1.27 -13.72 29.51
CA CYS A 44 0.92 -13.41 28.12
C CYS A 44 0.91 -11.90 27.86
N ALA A 45 0.31 -11.11 28.75
CA ALA A 45 0.29 -9.66 28.66
C ALA A 45 1.71 -9.06 28.66
N TYR A 46 2.61 -9.61 29.47
CA TYR A 46 4.03 -9.22 29.46
C TYR A 46 4.67 -9.38 28.08
N VAL A 47 4.48 -10.52 27.42
CA VAL A 47 5.02 -10.76 26.07
C VAL A 47 4.40 -9.82 25.04
N ILE A 48 3.10 -9.59 25.10
CA ILE A 48 2.40 -8.65 24.21
C ILE A 48 2.93 -7.24 24.38
N ILE A 49 3.15 -6.76 25.62
CA ILE A 49 3.68 -5.41 25.88
C ILE A 49 5.08 -5.25 25.30
N ILE A 50 5.96 -6.25 25.47
CA ILE A 50 7.30 -6.24 24.89
C ILE A 50 7.22 -6.18 23.37
N MET A 51 6.44 -7.08 22.76
CA MET A 51 6.31 -7.15 21.31
C MET A 51 5.68 -5.89 20.74
N ALA A 52 4.64 -5.35 21.37
CA ALA A 52 3.99 -4.11 20.95
C ALA A 52 4.96 -2.93 20.99
N ALA A 53 5.75 -2.79 22.05
CA ALA A 53 6.76 -1.75 22.13
C ALA A 53 7.88 -1.93 21.10
N TYR A 54 8.36 -3.17 20.90
CA TYR A 54 9.42 -3.46 19.94
C TYR A 54 8.97 -3.26 18.50
N TRP A 55 7.72 -3.58 18.16
CA TRP A 55 7.13 -3.29 16.86
C TRP A 55 6.83 -1.80 16.67
N MET A 56 6.36 -1.10 17.70
CA MET A 56 6.05 0.34 17.63
C MET A 56 7.32 1.17 17.45
N PHE A 57 8.37 0.87 18.21
CA PHE A 57 9.62 1.63 18.16
C PHE A 57 10.66 1.03 17.21
N GLU A 58 10.29 -0.03 16.47
CA GLU A 58 11.17 -0.81 15.58
C GLU A 58 12.56 -1.07 16.17
N VAL A 59 12.59 -1.45 17.45
CA VAL A 59 13.84 -1.59 18.22
C VAL A 59 14.72 -2.70 17.63
N VAL A 60 14.05 -3.72 17.12
CA VAL A 60 14.60 -4.91 16.50
C VAL A 60 13.79 -5.13 15.20
N PRO A 61 14.39 -5.68 14.12
CA PRO A 61 13.65 -5.94 12.89
C PRO A 61 12.33 -6.69 13.16
N LEU A 62 11.23 -6.24 12.53
CA LEU A 62 9.87 -6.72 12.81
C LEU A 62 9.75 -8.25 12.84
N ALA A 63 10.43 -8.92 11.91
CA ALA A 63 10.45 -10.38 11.79
C ALA A 63 11.15 -11.08 12.96
N VAL A 64 12.22 -10.48 13.50
CA VAL A 64 12.96 -11.04 14.65
C VAL A 64 12.15 -10.86 15.94
N THR A 65 11.51 -9.69 16.12
CA THR A 65 10.55 -9.48 17.21
C THR A 65 9.41 -10.50 17.13
N ALA A 66 8.95 -10.84 15.92
CA ALA A 66 7.92 -11.84 15.71
C ALA A 66 8.35 -13.27 16.09
N LEU A 67 9.64 -13.55 16.33
CA LEU A 67 10.12 -14.85 16.86
C LEU A 67 10.05 -14.93 18.39
N LEU A 68 9.83 -13.81 19.08
CA LEU A 68 9.81 -13.79 20.55
C LEU A 68 8.79 -14.75 21.18
N PRO A 69 7.57 -14.97 20.63
CA PRO A 69 6.65 -15.97 21.19
C PRO A 69 7.25 -17.37 21.26
N MET A 70 8.06 -17.80 20.28
CA MET A 70 8.71 -19.12 20.30
C MET A 70 9.68 -19.30 21.47
N ILE A 71 10.20 -18.20 22.02
CA ILE A 71 11.11 -18.21 23.16
C ILE A 71 10.31 -17.98 24.45
N LEU A 72 9.55 -16.89 24.50
CA LEU A 72 8.93 -16.40 25.73
C LEU A 72 7.71 -17.23 26.16
N PHE A 73 6.91 -17.76 25.23
CA PHE A 73 5.74 -18.55 25.62
C PHE A 73 6.12 -19.88 26.29
N PRO A 74 7.07 -20.67 25.77
CA PRO A 74 7.51 -21.89 26.46
C PRO A 74 8.25 -21.58 27.76
N VAL A 75 9.10 -20.54 27.79
CA VAL A 75 9.86 -20.16 29.00
C VAL A 75 8.94 -19.70 30.14
N MET A 76 7.86 -18.99 29.81
CA MET A 76 6.87 -18.52 30.78
C MET A 76 5.77 -19.56 31.07
N GLY A 77 5.83 -20.76 30.47
CA GLY A 77 4.83 -21.81 30.69
C GLY A 77 3.44 -21.51 30.13
N ILE A 78 3.33 -20.66 29.11
CA ILE A 78 2.06 -20.30 28.47
C ILE A 78 1.62 -21.41 27.51
N GLN A 79 2.52 -21.81 26.59
CA GLN A 79 2.25 -22.84 25.59
C GLN A 79 3.53 -23.66 25.29
N PRO A 80 3.40 -24.98 25.01
CA PRO A 80 4.51 -25.81 24.54
C PRO A 80 5.10 -25.28 23.23
N SER A 81 6.43 -25.41 23.05
CA SER A 81 7.13 -24.92 21.85
C SER A 81 6.59 -25.52 20.54
N SER A 82 6.14 -26.78 20.55
CA SER A 82 5.54 -27.43 19.39
C SER A 82 4.26 -26.74 18.92
N GLU A 83 3.41 -26.28 19.84
CA GLU A 83 2.15 -25.60 19.53
C GLU A 83 2.42 -24.19 19.00
N VAL A 84 3.35 -23.47 19.65
CA VAL A 84 3.74 -22.12 19.20
C VAL A 84 4.30 -22.15 17.77
N CYS A 85 5.12 -23.15 17.43
CA CYS A 85 5.66 -23.31 16.09
C CYS A 85 4.59 -23.56 15.00
N LEU A 86 3.47 -24.23 15.33
CA LEU A 86 2.39 -24.46 14.36
C LEU A 86 1.70 -23.17 13.92
N ASN A 87 1.80 -22.10 14.70
CA ASN A 87 1.24 -20.79 14.34
C ASN A 87 2.03 -20.07 13.22
N TYR A 88 3.27 -20.49 12.92
CA TYR A 88 4.08 -19.85 11.88
C TYR A 88 3.77 -20.33 10.45
N LEU A 89 3.18 -21.52 10.30
CA LEU A 89 2.84 -22.11 9.01
C LEU A 89 1.37 -22.52 8.95
N LYS A 90 0.49 -21.53 9.17
CA LYS A 90 -0.96 -21.66 9.00
C LYS A 90 -1.37 -21.60 7.53
N ASP A 91 -2.60 -22.02 7.24
CA ASP A 91 -3.15 -22.10 5.89
C ASP A 91 -3.08 -20.76 5.14
N ASN A 92 -3.46 -19.66 5.81
CA ASN A 92 -3.40 -18.33 5.22
C ASN A 92 -1.95 -17.82 4.98
N SER A 93 -0.97 -18.29 5.78
CA SER A 93 0.46 -18.03 5.50
C SER A 93 0.90 -18.74 4.22
N VAL A 94 0.43 -19.96 3.98
CA VAL A 94 0.73 -20.73 2.76
C VAL A 94 0.02 -20.13 1.54
N LEU A 95 -1.20 -19.61 1.71
CA LEU A 95 -1.89 -18.82 0.69
C LEU A 95 -1.04 -17.61 0.26
N LEU A 96 -0.53 -16.84 1.21
CA LEU A 96 0.34 -15.70 0.92
C LEU A 96 1.63 -16.14 0.22
N LEU A 97 2.27 -17.21 0.68
CA LEU A 97 3.46 -17.79 0.05
C LEU A 97 3.20 -18.11 -1.43
N GLY A 98 2.10 -18.81 -1.75
CA GLY A 98 1.73 -19.12 -3.13
C GLY A 98 1.44 -17.87 -3.96
N GLY A 99 0.70 -16.90 -3.40
CA GLY A 99 0.44 -15.61 -4.07
C GLY A 99 1.73 -14.85 -4.42
N LEU A 100 2.67 -14.78 -3.48
CA LEU A 100 3.97 -14.13 -3.69
C LEU A 100 4.84 -14.85 -4.73
N LEU A 101 4.82 -16.18 -4.78
CA LEU A 101 5.53 -16.94 -5.82
C LEU A 101 5.02 -16.60 -7.23
N VAL A 102 3.69 -16.52 -7.40
CA VAL A 102 3.10 -16.09 -8.67
C VAL A 102 3.44 -14.63 -8.98
N ALA A 103 3.40 -13.75 -7.97
CA ALA A 103 3.79 -12.35 -8.12
C ALA A 103 5.26 -12.19 -8.58
N ILE A 104 6.18 -12.95 -8.00
CA ILE A 104 7.60 -12.98 -8.40
C ILE A 104 7.75 -13.44 -9.85
N ALA A 105 6.96 -14.42 -10.31
CA ALA A 105 6.98 -14.86 -11.70
C ALA A 105 6.46 -13.78 -12.67
N VAL A 106 5.40 -13.05 -12.29
CA VAL A 106 4.88 -11.88 -13.04
C VAL A 106 5.91 -10.77 -13.11
N GLU A 107 6.65 -10.56 -12.02
CA GLU A 107 7.74 -9.59 -11.96
C GLU A 107 8.90 -9.98 -12.87
N LYS A 108 9.40 -11.22 -12.73
CA LYS A 108 10.54 -11.75 -13.50
C LYS A 108 10.30 -11.73 -15.02
N CYS A 109 9.06 -11.95 -15.46
CA CYS A 109 8.72 -11.92 -16.89
C CYS A 109 8.41 -10.50 -17.41
N ASN A 110 8.53 -9.45 -16.59
CA ASN A 110 8.15 -8.06 -16.93
C ASN A 110 6.68 -7.89 -17.39
N LEU A 111 5.82 -8.85 -17.03
CA LEU A 111 4.41 -8.83 -17.40
C LEU A 111 3.68 -7.65 -16.73
N HIS A 112 4.02 -7.35 -15.47
CA HIS A 112 3.51 -6.21 -14.71
C HIS A 112 3.73 -4.88 -15.46
N SER A 113 4.95 -4.61 -15.96
CA SER A 113 5.28 -3.40 -16.71
C SER A 113 4.44 -3.26 -17.98
N ARG A 114 4.22 -4.36 -18.70
CA ARG A 114 3.36 -4.35 -19.90
C ARG A 114 1.91 -4.00 -19.56
N ILE A 115 1.37 -4.57 -18.49
CA ILE A 115 -0.01 -4.30 -18.04
C ILE A 115 -0.14 -2.84 -17.60
N ALA A 116 0.79 -2.33 -16.79
CA ALA A 116 0.78 -0.96 -16.30
C ALA A 116 0.87 0.07 -17.44
N LEU A 117 1.81 -0.09 -18.37
CA LEU A 117 1.95 0.80 -19.53
C LEU A 117 0.73 0.73 -20.45
N ARG A 118 0.11 -0.45 -20.60
CA ARG A 118 -1.13 -0.58 -21.39
C ARG A 118 -2.29 0.18 -20.76
N ILE A 119 -2.43 0.16 -19.43
CA ILE A 119 -3.43 0.96 -18.70
C ILE A 119 -3.16 2.45 -18.91
N LEU A 120 -1.91 2.88 -18.77
CA LEU A 120 -1.51 4.28 -18.98
C LEU A 120 -1.82 4.78 -20.39
N LEU A 121 -1.68 3.92 -21.42
CA LEU A 121 -2.05 4.25 -22.80
C LEU A 121 -3.56 4.39 -23.01
N LEU A 122 -4.40 3.76 -22.20
CA LEU A 122 -5.86 3.78 -22.34
C LEU A 122 -6.52 5.03 -21.73
N VAL A 123 -5.93 5.60 -20.69
CA VAL A 123 -6.61 6.60 -19.84
C VAL A 123 -6.59 8.02 -20.44
N GLY A 124 -5.70 8.31 -21.39
CA GLY A 124 -5.69 9.57 -22.16
C GLY A 124 -4.38 10.35 -22.07
N SER A 125 -4.36 11.56 -22.63
CA SER A 125 -3.17 12.42 -22.73
C SER A 125 -3.15 13.61 -21.75
N GLU A 126 -4.28 13.95 -21.15
CA GLU A 126 -4.36 15.05 -20.18
C GLU A 126 -3.70 14.68 -18.86
N LEU A 127 -3.05 15.64 -18.20
CA LEU A 127 -2.35 15.40 -16.93
C LEU A 127 -3.24 14.77 -15.84
N GLN A 128 -4.49 15.23 -15.69
CA GLN A 128 -5.45 14.68 -14.72
C GLN A 128 -5.73 13.19 -14.96
N TRP A 129 -5.84 12.80 -16.23
CA TRP A 129 -6.09 11.44 -16.65
C TRP A 129 -4.81 10.61 -16.59
N VAL A 130 -3.65 11.18 -16.92
CA VAL A 130 -2.35 10.53 -16.70
C VAL A 130 -2.19 10.18 -15.22
N MET A 131 -2.46 11.11 -14.30
CA MET A 131 -2.44 10.84 -12.86
C MET A 131 -3.42 9.71 -12.48
N PHE A 132 -4.65 9.73 -12.98
CA PHE A 132 -5.61 8.63 -12.78
C PHE A 132 -5.06 7.30 -13.28
N GLY A 133 -4.48 7.28 -14.48
CA GLY A 133 -3.92 6.08 -15.10
C GLY A 133 -2.77 5.51 -14.29
N PHE A 134 -1.93 6.37 -13.72
CA PHE A 134 -0.88 5.95 -12.80
C PHE A 134 -1.45 5.40 -11.49
N MET A 135 -2.49 6.02 -10.93
CA MET A 135 -3.15 5.48 -9.72
C MET A 135 -3.83 4.14 -10.00
N ALA A 136 -4.56 4.02 -11.11
CA ALA A 136 -5.22 2.78 -11.50
C ALA A 136 -4.21 1.66 -11.79
N ALA A 137 -3.13 1.96 -12.53
CA ALA A 137 -2.07 0.99 -12.80
C ALA A 137 -1.34 0.57 -11.51
N THR A 138 -0.95 1.52 -10.66
CA THR A 138 -0.27 1.23 -9.38
C THR A 138 -1.18 0.45 -8.45
N GLY A 139 -2.45 0.86 -8.32
CA GLY A 139 -3.45 0.17 -7.51
C GLY A 139 -3.66 -1.26 -7.97
N LEU A 140 -3.84 -1.48 -9.27
CA LEU A 140 -3.98 -2.83 -9.83
C LEU A 140 -2.75 -3.71 -9.56
N LEU A 141 -1.54 -3.19 -9.75
CA LEU A 141 -0.31 -3.93 -9.46
C LEU A 141 -0.23 -4.30 -7.96
N SER A 142 -0.62 -3.37 -7.09
CA SER A 142 -0.58 -3.57 -5.64
C SER A 142 -1.62 -4.57 -5.12
N MET A 143 -2.62 -4.94 -5.92
CA MET A 143 -3.54 -6.04 -5.58
C MET A 143 -2.85 -7.41 -5.62
N TRP A 144 -1.69 -7.53 -6.26
CA TRP A 144 -1.06 -8.84 -6.50
C TRP A 144 0.39 -8.89 -6.06
N ILE A 145 1.06 -7.74 -6.08
CA ILE A 145 2.46 -7.56 -5.69
C ILE A 145 2.47 -6.67 -4.44
N SER A 146 3.51 -6.77 -3.61
CA SER A 146 3.63 -5.94 -2.41
C SER A 146 3.58 -4.43 -2.72
N ASN A 147 2.94 -3.66 -1.83
CA ASN A 147 2.80 -2.21 -1.95
C ASN A 147 4.15 -1.52 -2.20
N THR A 148 5.19 -1.95 -1.47
CA THR A 148 6.56 -1.43 -1.61
C THR A 148 7.10 -1.61 -3.04
N ALA A 149 6.93 -2.79 -3.61
CA ALA A 149 7.42 -3.08 -4.95
C ALA A 149 6.60 -2.30 -6.00
N ALA A 150 5.27 -2.24 -5.87
CA ALA A 150 4.42 -1.45 -6.76
C ALA A 150 4.85 0.03 -6.79
N ALA A 151 5.08 0.64 -5.62
CA ALA A 151 5.54 2.02 -5.52
C ALA A 151 6.96 2.22 -6.08
N ALA A 152 7.90 1.31 -5.75
CA ALA A 152 9.28 1.37 -6.23
C ALA A 152 9.37 1.31 -7.76
N MET A 153 8.51 0.52 -8.41
CA MET A 153 8.47 0.38 -9.86
C MET A 153 7.80 1.56 -10.55
N MET A 154 6.68 2.05 -10.02
CA MET A 154 5.87 3.09 -10.67
C MET A 154 6.44 4.50 -10.48
N THR A 155 7.17 4.75 -9.39
CA THR A 155 7.71 6.08 -9.07
C THR A 155 8.71 6.60 -10.11
N PRO A 156 9.75 5.84 -10.54
CA PRO A 156 10.66 6.28 -11.60
C PRO A 156 9.94 6.54 -12.93
N ILE A 157 8.97 5.68 -13.29
CA ILE A 157 8.19 5.83 -14.52
C ILE A 157 7.37 7.13 -14.47
N GLY A 158 6.74 7.42 -13.33
CA GLY A 158 6.00 8.65 -13.10
C GLY A 158 6.85 9.91 -13.21
N GLN A 159 8.07 9.89 -12.65
CA GLN A 159 9.01 10.99 -12.78
C GLN A 159 9.45 11.20 -14.24
N ALA A 160 9.81 10.12 -14.95
CA ALA A 160 10.24 10.21 -16.35
C ALA A 160 9.16 10.82 -17.26
N VAL A 161 7.88 10.47 -17.04
CA VAL A 161 6.76 11.06 -17.78
C VAL A 161 6.60 12.54 -17.47
N LEU A 162 6.70 12.94 -16.18
CA LEU A 162 6.64 14.35 -15.81
C LEU A 162 7.81 15.17 -16.35
N ASP A 163 9.02 14.63 -16.31
CA ASP A 163 10.22 15.31 -16.83
C ASP A 163 10.08 15.62 -18.32
N GLN A 164 9.57 14.67 -19.09
CA GLN A 164 9.35 14.88 -20.51
C GLN A 164 8.22 15.89 -20.77
N LEU A 165 7.12 15.83 -20.01
CA LEU A 165 6.04 16.82 -20.10
C LEU A 165 6.55 18.26 -19.91
N PHE A 166 7.38 18.49 -18.88
CA PHE A 166 7.95 19.81 -18.63
C PHE A 166 9.01 20.21 -19.66
N SER A 167 9.74 19.25 -20.23
CA SER A 167 10.69 19.53 -21.30
C SER A 167 9.99 20.02 -22.57
N GLU A 168 8.83 19.43 -22.92
CA GLU A 168 8.05 19.85 -24.08
C GLU A 168 7.30 21.16 -23.83
N GLU A 169 6.80 21.40 -22.61
CA GLU A 169 6.22 22.69 -22.21
C GLU A 169 7.25 23.82 -22.39
N ARG A 170 8.50 23.62 -21.92
CA ARG A 170 9.60 24.57 -22.14
C ARG A 170 9.92 24.79 -23.61
N ARG A 171 9.94 23.72 -24.42
CA ARG A 171 10.25 23.82 -25.85
C ARG A 171 9.20 24.64 -26.60
N ARG A 172 7.91 24.47 -26.27
CA ARG A 172 6.81 25.26 -26.85
C ARG A 172 6.91 26.73 -26.48
N LEU A 173 7.22 27.03 -25.22
CA LEU A 173 7.42 28.42 -24.79
C LEU A 173 8.61 29.07 -25.52
N GLN A 174 9.69 28.33 -25.76
CA GLN A 174 10.82 28.83 -26.56
C GLN A 174 10.43 29.08 -28.03
N GLU A 175 9.72 28.15 -28.67
CA GLU A 175 9.22 28.31 -30.05
C GLU A 175 8.29 29.54 -30.17
N GLU A 176 7.37 29.75 -29.22
CA GLU A 176 6.49 30.94 -29.19
C GLU A 176 7.28 32.26 -29.01
N THR A 177 8.39 32.23 -28.25
CA THR A 177 9.22 33.43 -28.02
C THR A 177 10.09 33.76 -29.24
N GLU A 178 10.50 32.76 -30.02
CA GLU A 178 11.27 32.95 -31.25
C GLU A 178 10.41 33.49 -32.39
N ASP A 179 9.15 33.06 -32.50
CA ASP A 179 8.21 33.58 -33.52
C ASP A 179 7.79 35.04 -33.27
N GLU A 180 7.66 35.48 -32.02
CA GLU A 180 7.39 36.90 -31.68
C GLU A 180 8.60 37.83 -31.94
N CYS A 181 9.82 37.29 -32.05
CA CYS A 181 11.05 38.07 -32.22
C CYS A 181 11.51 38.20 -33.68
N SER A 182 10.68 37.83 -34.66
CA SER A 182 10.94 38.15 -36.07
C SER A 182 11.06 39.67 -36.24
N PRO A 183 12.20 40.21 -36.70
CA PRO A 183 12.30 41.65 -36.91
C PRO A 183 11.29 42.04 -37.98
N LEU A 184 10.47 43.04 -37.68
CA LEU A 184 9.78 43.84 -38.69
C LEU A 184 10.82 44.24 -39.72
N ILE A 185 10.82 43.56 -40.87
CA ILE A 185 11.53 44.02 -42.07
C ILE A 185 10.79 45.31 -42.45
N ILE A 186 11.32 46.44 -41.99
CA ILE A 186 11.02 47.72 -42.60
C ILE A 186 11.54 47.57 -44.02
N ALA A 187 10.61 47.48 -44.98
CA ALA A 187 10.94 47.59 -46.39
C ALA A 187 11.47 49.01 -46.59
N ASP A 188 12.79 49.13 -46.78
CA ASP A 188 13.40 50.37 -47.24
C ASP A 188 12.92 50.65 -48.67
N GLU A 189 12.09 51.70 -48.81
CA GLU A 189 11.89 52.39 -50.08
C GLU A 189 13.03 53.42 -50.27
N ASP A 190 13.80 53.20 -51.33
CA ASP A 190 14.48 54.15 -52.21
C ASP A 190 14.72 55.60 -51.72
N ILE A 191 15.98 55.94 -51.39
CA ILE A 191 16.51 57.30 -51.59
C ILE A 191 17.96 57.25 -52.13
N GLU A 192 18.11 57.64 -53.40
CA GLU A 192 19.38 58.07 -54.01
C GLU A 192 19.82 59.45 -53.45
N ASN A 193 21.09 59.60 -53.04
CA ASN A 193 22.05 60.59 -53.59
C ASN A 193 23.33 60.80 -52.75
N ASN A 194 24.47 60.86 -53.46
CA ASN A 194 25.76 61.55 -53.20
C ASN A 194 26.35 61.56 -51.76
N HIS A 195 27.60 61.16 -51.46
CA HIS A 195 28.87 61.72 -51.96
C HIS A 195 30.07 60.97 -51.29
N HIS A 196 31.04 60.53 -52.11
CA HIS A 196 32.52 60.65 -51.98
C HIS A 196 33.33 60.36 -50.68
N ILE A 197 34.36 59.49 -50.87
CA ILE A 197 35.76 59.44 -50.30
C ILE A 197 36.13 58.29 -49.31
N VAL A 198 36.63 57.16 -49.88
CA VAL A 198 37.90 56.39 -49.69
C VAL A 198 38.83 56.71 -48.47
N PRO A 199 39.64 55.78 -47.88
CA PRO A 199 39.54 54.31 -47.62
C PRO A 199 39.93 53.88 -46.17
N SER A 200 39.90 52.56 -45.91
CA SER A 200 40.41 51.80 -44.74
C SER A 200 41.89 52.05 -44.36
N PRO A 201 42.39 51.53 -43.21
CA PRO A 201 42.94 50.17 -43.24
C PRO A 201 42.68 49.30 -41.98
N THR A 202 42.74 48.00 -42.27
CA THR A 202 42.94 46.82 -41.42
C THR A 202 44.16 46.84 -40.52
N LEU A 203 44.18 45.98 -39.49
CA LEU A 203 45.29 45.14 -38.93
C LEU A 203 44.90 44.79 -37.48
N GLU A 204 44.58 43.55 -37.09
CA GLU A 204 45.39 42.32 -36.90
C GLU A 204 45.56 41.97 -35.41
N ASN A 205 45.31 40.69 -35.10
CA ASN A 205 45.98 39.82 -34.10
C ASN A 205 45.92 40.20 -32.60
N GLU A 206 45.22 39.43 -31.76
CA GLU A 206 45.59 38.14 -31.13
C GLU A 206 46.35 38.26 -29.79
N HIS A 207 45.99 37.35 -28.88
CA HIS A 207 46.74 36.80 -27.73
C HIS A 207 46.68 37.47 -26.34
N GLN A 208 46.14 36.66 -25.38
CA GLN A 208 46.71 36.23 -24.08
C GLN A 208 47.20 37.31 -23.08
N SER A 209 47.14 37.19 -21.75
CA SER A 209 46.70 36.21 -20.76
C SER A 209 47.01 36.82 -19.37
N ASN A 210 46.32 36.37 -18.32
CA ASN A 210 46.73 36.35 -16.89
C ASN A 210 47.00 37.72 -16.21
N THR A 211 46.76 37.96 -14.92
CA THR A 211 47.28 37.27 -13.71
C THR A 211 46.78 38.08 -12.48
N TYR A 212 46.30 37.41 -11.41
CA TYR A 212 46.43 37.68 -9.94
C TYR A 212 46.46 39.15 -9.41
N GLY A 213 45.86 39.56 -8.29
CA GLY A 213 45.41 38.94 -7.04
C GLY A 213 45.50 40.01 -5.91
N SER A 214 44.95 39.70 -4.71
CA SER A 214 45.18 40.40 -3.41
C SER A 214 44.51 41.77 -3.19
N VAL A 215 44.02 42.23 -2.02
CA VAL A 215 43.45 41.74 -0.74
C VAL A 215 43.05 43.05 0.00
N MET A 216 41.94 43.00 0.76
CA MET A 216 41.49 43.86 1.89
C MET A 216 41.89 45.35 1.94
N GLU A 217 40.92 46.23 2.17
CA GLU A 217 40.67 46.77 3.52
C GLU A 217 39.31 47.50 3.59
N VAL A 218 38.57 47.23 4.66
CA VAL A 218 37.27 47.81 4.98
C VAL A 218 37.49 49.05 5.83
N THR A 219 37.00 50.21 5.38
CA THR A 219 36.79 51.37 6.25
C THR A 219 35.36 51.88 6.03
N VAL A 220 34.48 51.54 6.97
CA VAL A 220 33.14 52.13 7.07
C VAL A 220 33.22 53.27 8.07
N GLN A 221 32.84 54.47 7.63
CA GLN A 221 32.22 55.47 8.51
C GLN A 221 30.97 56.04 7.83
N PRO A 222 29.89 56.29 8.59
CA PRO A 222 28.56 56.60 8.05
C PRO A 222 28.36 58.11 7.93
N GLN A 223 27.59 58.56 6.94
CA GLN A 223 26.42 59.43 7.14
C GLN A 223 25.85 59.97 5.82
N ASP A 224 24.53 60.10 5.86
CA ASP A 224 23.64 60.93 5.05
C ASP A 224 23.05 60.37 3.75
N GLU A 225 21.81 59.90 3.94
CA GLU A 225 20.77 59.63 2.96
C GLU A 225 20.51 60.86 2.07
N SER A 226 20.66 60.67 0.76
CA SER A 226 19.83 61.38 -0.22
C SER A 226 19.50 60.46 -1.38
N HIS A 227 18.24 60.02 -1.38
CA HIS A 227 17.44 59.48 -2.48
C HIS A 227 18.15 59.20 -3.82
N LEU A 228 18.57 57.94 -4.01
CA LEU A 228 18.67 57.34 -5.34
C LEU A 228 17.60 56.25 -5.43
N SER A 229 16.40 56.62 -5.87
CA SER A 229 15.39 55.67 -6.29
C SER A 229 15.86 55.02 -7.59
N VAL A 230 16.61 53.93 -7.47
CA VAL A 230 16.71 52.95 -8.55
C VAL A 230 15.35 52.26 -8.57
N ASP A 231 14.49 52.67 -9.50
CA ASP A 231 13.34 51.87 -9.91
C ASP A 231 13.89 50.55 -10.45
N LEU A 232 14.03 49.56 -9.56
CA LEU A 232 14.07 48.16 -9.93
C LEU A 232 12.66 47.83 -10.43
N GLN A 233 12.40 48.16 -11.69
CA GLN A 233 11.35 47.46 -12.44
C GLN A 233 11.73 45.98 -12.41
N MET A 234 11.04 45.21 -11.55
CA MET A 234 11.06 43.77 -11.62
C MET A 234 10.53 43.41 -13.00
N ASP A 235 11.43 42.94 -13.84
CA ASP A 235 11.16 42.45 -15.19
C ASP A 235 10.00 41.44 -15.12
N ASP A 236 8.89 41.71 -15.84
CA ASP A 236 7.65 40.93 -15.81
C ASP A 236 7.90 39.44 -16.20
N LYS A 237 9.03 39.17 -16.87
CA LYS A 237 9.54 37.83 -17.22
C LYS A 237 9.98 36.99 -16.01
N SER A 238 10.42 37.61 -14.92
CA SER A 238 10.84 36.89 -13.69
C SER A 238 9.64 36.28 -12.94
N VAL A 239 8.50 36.97 -12.95
CA VAL A 239 7.26 36.55 -12.28
C VAL A 239 6.59 35.36 -13.00
N GLY A 240 6.71 35.29 -14.34
CA GLY A 240 6.24 34.13 -15.11
C GLY A 240 7.02 32.85 -14.81
N THR A 241 8.35 32.96 -14.74
CA THR A 241 9.27 31.82 -14.52
C THR A 241 9.12 31.22 -13.11
N GLU A 242 8.94 32.07 -12.09
CA GLU A 242 8.74 31.63 -10.70
C GLU A 242 7.39 30.90 -10.53
N ASN A 243 6.32 31.40 -11.15
CA ASN A 243 5.01 30.74 -11.09
C ASN A 243 4.98 29.39 -11.83
N GLU A 244 5.71 29.27 -12.95
CA GLU A 244 5.82 28.03 -13.70
C GLU A 244 6.59 26.96 -12.91
N THR A 245 7.71 27.32 -12.29
CA THR A 245 8.50 26.39 -11.46
C THR A 245 7.73 25.91 -10.23
N VAL A 246 6.95 26.78 -9.57
CA VAL A 246 6.05 26.41 -8.47
C VAL A 246 4.97 25.43 -8.94
N ARG A 247 4.38 25.65 -10.11
CA ARG A 247 3.39 24.74 -10.71
C ARG A 247 3.98 23.37 -11.01
N GLN A 248 5.15 23.31 -11.65
CA GLN A 248 5.86 22.05 -11.95
C GLN A 248 6.18 21.27 -10.67
N LEU A 249 6.59 21.96 -9.60
CA LEU A 249 6.85 21.34 -8.31
C LEU A 249 5.57 20.73 -7.70
N LYS A 250 4.44 21.44 -7.73
CA LYS A 250 3.14 20.92 -7.25
C LYS A 250 2.72 19.66 -8.02
N MET A 251 2.91 19.65 -9.33
CA MET A 251 2.61 18.47 -10.17
C MET A 251 3.49 17.26 -9.82
N ARG A 252 4.79 17.47 -9.57
CA ARG A 252 5.68 16.40 -9.10
C ARG A 252 5.25 15.84 -7.75
N LYS A 253 4.92 16.71 -6.80
CA LYS A 253 4.42 16.30 -5.48
C LYS A 253 3.14 15.46 -5.62
N ALA A 254 2.19 15.92 -6.43
CA ALA A 254 0.93 15.24 -6.66
C ALA A 254 1.13 13.84 -7.26
N MET A 255 1.99 13.74 -8.28
CA MET A 255 2.29 12.48 -8.96
C MET A 255 2.97 11.46 -8.04
N LEU A 256 3.91 11.91 -7.21
CA LEU A 256 4.56 11.07 -6.19
C LEU A 256 3.53 10.54 -5.17
N LEU A 257 2.66 11.41 -4.66
CA LEU A 257 1.60 11.00 -3.72
C LEU A 257 0.56 10.08 -4.36
N CYS A 258 0.23 10.28 -5.64
CA CYS A 258 -0.66 9.39 -6.38
C CYS A 258 -0.15 7.94 -6.35
N VAL A 259 1.14 7.73 -6.62
CA VAL A 259 1.75 6.39 -6.62
C VAL A 259 1.75 5.80 -5.21
N ALA A 260 2.16 6.55 -4.19
CA ALA A 260 2.21 6.05 -2.81
C ALA A 260 0.82 5.68 -2.27
N TYR A 261 -0.17 6.54 -2.46
CA TYR A 261 -1.54 6.29 -1.99
C TYR A 261 -2.18 5.16 -2.78
N ALA A 262 -1.98 5.10 -4.11
CA ALA A 262 -2.51 4.02 -4.92
C ALA A 262 -1.92 2.65 -4.56
N ALA A 263 -0.65 2.57 -4.16
CA ALA A 263 -0.07 1.32 -3.68
C ALA A 263 -0.79 0.85 -2.39
N ASN A 264 -0.94 1.72 -1.40
CA ASN A 264 -1.62 1.35 -0.15
C ASN A 264 -3.10 1.00 -0.35
N ILE A 265 -3.83 1.78 -1.17
CA ILE A 265 -5.26 1.54 -1.45
C ILE A 265 -5.44 0.31 -2.36
N GLY A 266 -4.53 0.05 -3.30
CA GLY A 266 -4.59 -1.14 -4.14
C GLY A 266 -4.45 -2.44 -3.34
N GLY A 267 -3.55 -2.45 -2.35
CA GLY A 267 -3.29 -3.63 -1.50
C GLY A 267 -4.53 -4.14 -0.75
N ILE A 268 -5.48 -3.28 -0.40
CA ILE A 268 -6.69 -3.69 0.35
C ILE A 268 -7.71 -4.47 -0.51
N ALA A 269 -7.57 -4.47 -1.83
CA ALA A 269 -8.58 -5.03 -2.74
C ALA A 269 -8.70 -6.56 -2.69
N THR A 270 -7.59 -7.25 -2.46
CA THR A 270 -7.46 -8.70 -2.55
C THR A 270 -6.79 -9.23 -1.29
N LEU A 271 -7.11 -10.48 -0.92
CA LEU A 271 -6.54 -11.11 0.26
C LEU A 271 -4.99 -11.17 0.26
N PRO A 272 -4.30 -11.56 -0.84
CA PRO A 272 -2.82 -11.55 -0.88
C PRO A 272 -2.19 -10.16 -1.06
N GLY A 273 -2.97 -9.10 -1.31
CA GLY A 273 -2.43 -7.77 -1.66
C GLY A 273 -1.62 -7.12 -0.53
N THR A 274 -2.12 -7.19 0.71
CA THR A 274 -1.39 -6.71 1.90
C THR A 274 -1.44 -7.74 3.04
N PRO A 275 -0.37 -7.88 3.84
CA PRO A 275 -0.34 -8.80 4.97
C PRO A 275 -1.44 -8.55 6.00
N THR A 276 -1.89 -7.31 6.16
CA THR A 276 -2.99 -6.95 7.06
C THR A 276 -4.28 -7.71 6.75
N ASN A 277 -4.60 -7.94 5.48
CA ASN A 277 -5.79 -8.68 5.05
C ASN A 277 -5.69 -10.16 5.48
N ILE A 278 -4.52 -10.77 5.27
CA ILE A 278 -4.21 -12.13 5.69
C ILE A 278 -4.32 -12.26 7.22
N ILE A 279 -3.86 -11.24 7.97
CA ILE A 279 -4.02 -11.24 9.42
C ILE A 279 -5.50 -11.27 9.79
N VAL A 280 -6.36 -10.45 9.18
CA VAL A 280 -7.80 -10.48 9.49
C VAL A 280 -8.39 -11.88 9.26
N ALA A 281 -8.13 -12.48 8.10
CA ALA A 281 -8.66 -13.79 7.75
C ALA A 281 -8.23 -14.88 8.75
N GLU A 282 -6.94 -14.90 9.11
CA GLU A 282 -6.44 -15.88 10.08
C GLU A 282 -6.90 -15.58 11.51
N GLN A 283 -6.95 -14.32 11.92
CA GLN A 283 -7.40 -13.96 13.27
C GLN A 283 -8.85 -14.35 13.52
N VAL A 284 -9.72 -14.22 12.51
CA VAL A 284 -11.08 -14.75 12.59
C VAL A 284 -11.05 -16.27 12.78
N GLN A 285 -10.21 -16.99 12.03
CA GLN A 285 -10.12 -18.44 12.12
C GLN A 285 -9.56 -18.93 13.46
N ILE A 286 -8.58 -18.23 14.03
CA ILE A 286 -8.00 -18.53 15.35
C ILE A 286 -9.01 -18.24 16.46
N ALA A 287 -9.64 -17.07 16.42
CA ALA A 287 -10.60 -16.65 17.46
C ALA A 287 -11.92 -17.43 17.38
N PHE A 288 -12.35 -17.79 16.16
CA PHE A 288 -13.63 -18.45 15.88
C PHE A 288 -13.43 -19.63 14.89
N PRO A 289 -12.98 -20.80 15.38
CA PRO A 289 -12.70 -21.96 14.54
C PRO A 289 -13.92 -22.49 13.76
N ASP A 290 -15.12 -22.22 14.26
CA ASP A 290 -16.40 -22.66 13.69
C ASP A 290 -17.01 -21.65 12.71
N SER A 291 -16.34 -20.51 12.49
CA SER A 291 -16.76 -19.51 11.52
C SER A 291 -16.64 -20.05 10.09
N PRO A 292 -17.40 -19.48 9.13
CA PRO A 292 -17.22 -19.79 7.71
C PRO A 292 -15.87 -19.33 7.15
N GLY A 293 -15.03 -18.66 7.96
CA GLY A 293 -13.75 -18.09 7.56
C GLY A 293 -13.91 -16.86 6.66
N ILE A 294 -12.78 -16.38 6.16
CA ILE A 294 -12.71 -15.35 5.12
C ILE A 294 -11.90 -15.94 3.99
N ASP A 295 -12.52 -16.12 2.84
CA ASP A 295 -11.88 -16.63 1.65
C ASP A 295 -11.57 -15.51 0.65
N PHE A 296 -10.82 -15.86 -0.40
CA PHE A 296 -10.42 -14.89 -1.43
C PHE A 296 -11.64 -14.20 -2.06
N ALA A 297 -12.69 -14.95 -2.38
CA ALA A 297 -13.85 -14.43 -3.08
C ALA A 297 -14.67 -13.47 -2.21
N THR A 298 -14.99 -13.85 -0.98
CA THR A 298 -15.69 -13.00 0.00
C THR A 298 -14.90 -11.73 0.30
N TRP A 299 -13.58 -11.84 0.48
CA TRP A 299 -12.74 -10.66 0.64
C TRP A 299 -12.78 -9.77 -0.60
N PHE A 300 -12.64 -10.34 -1.79
CA PHE A 300 -12.63 -9.56 -3.03
C PHE A 300 -13.93 -8.77 -3.23
N PHE A 301 -15.09 -9.40 -3.01
CA PHE A 301 -16.39 -8.73 -3.15
C PHE A 301 -16.59 -7.57 -2.16
N PHE A 302 -15.85 -7.55 -1.06
CA PHE A 302 -15.85 -6.43 -0.12
C PHE A 302 -14.72 -5.42 -0.41
N GLY A 303 -13.48 -5.88 -0.44
CA GLY A 303 -12.27 -5.05 -0.52
C GLY A 303 -12.07 -4.38 -1.88
N PHE A 304 -12.37 -5.06 -3.00
CA PHE A 304 -12.17 -4.48 -4.33
C PHE A 304 -13.07 -3.25 -4.58
N PRO A 305 -14.40 -3.30 -4.30
CA PRO A 305 -15.24 -2.10 -4.38
C PRO A 305 -14.78 -0.95 -3.48
N VAL A 306 -14.35 -1.24 -2.25
CA VAL A 306 -13.79 -0.23 -1.33
C VAL A 306 -12.54 0.41 -1.92
N SER A 307 -11.60 -0.41 -2.42
CA SER A 307 -10.36 0.05 -3.05
C SER A 307 -10.62 0.97 -4.24
N VAL A 308 -11.54 0.60 -5.14
CA VAL A 308 -11.88 1.39 -6.33
C VAL A 308 -12.43 2.76 -5.95
N LEU A 309 -13.35 2.82 -4.99
CA LEU A 309 -13.92 4.10 -4.54
C LEU A 309 -12.86 4.96 -3.82
N CYS A 310 -12.05 4.36 -2.95
CA CYS A 310 -10.96 5.06 -2.29
C CYS A 310 -9.91 5.59 -3.29
N LEU A 311 -9.57 4.84 -4.34
CA LEU A 311 -8.67 5.30 -5.42
C LEU A 311 -9.25 6.50 -6.16
N PHE A 312 -10.54 6.47 -6.47
CA PHE A 312 -11.22 7.57 -7.14
C PHE A 312 -11.27 8.84 -6.27
N LEU A 313 -11.57 8.70 -4.98
CA LEU A 313 -11.55 9.81 -4.03
C LEU A 313 -10.13 10.36 -3.84
N ALA A 314 -9.13 9.50 -3.76
CA ALA A 314 -7.73 9.89 -3.67
C ALA A 314 -7.27 10.69 -4.89
N TRP A 315 -7.62 10.22 -6.08
CA TRP A 315 -7.37 10.92 -7.34
C TRP A 315 -8.01 12.31 -7.35
N SER A 316 -9.30 12.37 -7.02
CA SER A 316 -10.08 13.62 -7.01
C SER A 316 -9.49 14.63 -6.00
N TRP A 317 -9.16 14.16 -4.79
CA TRP A 317 -8.58 14.97 -3.72
C TRP A 317 -7.20 15.53 -4.08
N LEU A 318 -6.30 14.69 -4.62
CA LEU A 318 -4.95 15.12 -5.00
C LEU A 318 -4.98 16.13 -6.15
N ILE A 319 -5.92 16.02 -7.08
CA ILE A 319 -6.13 17.06 -8.10
C ILE A 319 -6.55 18.38 -7.45
N VAL A 320 -7.55 18.36 -6.57
CA VAL A 320 -8.06 19.58 -5.93
C VAL A 320 -6.97 20.30 -5.14
N ILE A 321 -6.14 19.56 -4.39
CA ILE A 321 -5.15 20.17 -3.49
C ILE A 321 -3.91 20.72 -4.22
N PHE A 322 -3.44 20.04 -5.26
CA PHE A 322 -2.18 20.41 -5.95
C PHE A 322 -2.40 21.18 -7.25
N LEU A 323 -3.47 20.89 -7.99
CA LEU A 323 -3.79 21.49 -9.28
C LEU A 323 -4.91 22.53 -9.18
N GLY A 324 -5.74 22.47 -8.13
CA GLY A 324 -6.84 23.41 -7.89
C GLY A 324 -8.11 23.06 -8.66
N CYS A 325 -9.27 23.50 -8.15
CA CYS A 325 -10.58 23.17 -8.73
C CYS A 325 -10.78 23.65 -10.18
N ARG A 326 -10.01 24.65 -10.64
CA ARG A 326 -10.14 25.24 -11.99
C ARG A 326 -9.69 24.31 -13.11
N VAL A 327 -8.89 23.27 -12.81
CA VAL A 327 -8.41 22.30 -13.82
C VAL A 327 -9.51 21.39 -14.36
N TRP A 328 -10.59 21.18 -13.60
CA TRP A 328 -11.78 20.46 -14.10
C TRP A 328 -12.39 21.12 -15.33
N CYS A 329 -12.17 22.42 -15.53
CA CYS A 329 -12.76 23.20 -16.62
C CYS A 329 -11.79 23.53 -17.77
N GLN A 330 -10.48 23.28 -17.63
CA GLN A 330 -9.48 23.62 -18.66
C GLN A 330 -8.77 22.36 -19.17
N ALA A 331 -9.32 21.75 -20.22
CA ALA A 331 -8.66 20.68 -20.96
C ALA A 331 -7.69 21.28 -21.99
N LYS A 332 -6.38 21.24 -21.70
CA LYS A 332 -5.33 21.55 -22.69
C LYS A 332 -4.66 20.24 -23.10
N LYS A 333 -4.99 19.77 -24.31
CA LYS A 333 -4.39 18.58 -24.93
C LYS A 333 -2.87 18.69 -25.03
N SER A 334 -2.19 17.93 -24.19
CA SER A 334 -0.75 17.68 -24.34
C SER A 334 -0.53 16.29 -24.92
N HIS A 335 -0.25 16.20 -26.22
CA HIS A 335 0.08 14.93 -26.90
C HIS A 335 1.42 14.32 -26.45
N SER A 336 2.21 15.05 -25.66
CA SER A 336 3.55 14.69 -25.17
C SER A 336 3.57 13.42 -24.30
N ALA A 337 2.74 13.36 -23.25
CA ALA A 337 2.80 12.30 -22.24
C ALA A 337 2.60 10.90 -22.85
N GLN A 338 1.67 10.79 -23.80
CA GLN A 338 1.41 9.52 -24.49
C GLN A 338 2.60 9.07 -25.33
N GLY A 339 3.38 9.99 -25.90
CA GLY A 339 4.59 9.67 -26.65
C GLY A 339 5.62 8.92 -25.81
N VAL A 340 5.85 9.36 -24.57
CA VAL A 340 6.78 8.74 -23.60
C VAL A 340 6.35 7.34 -23.25
N ILE A 341 5.08 7.22 -22.85
CA ILE A 341 4.48 5.98 -22.40
C ILE A 341 4.45 4.99 -23.56
N ARG A 342 4.16 5.46 -24.77
CA ARG A 342 4.17 4.64 -25.98
C ARG A 342 5.57 4.18 -26.35
N LYS A 343 6.57 5.05 -26.24
CA LYS A 343 7.98 4.70 -26.44
C LYS A 343 8.39 3.61 -25.45
N ALA A 344 8.16 3.83 -24.15
CA ALA A 344 8.42 2.84 -23.11
C ALA A 344 7.69 1.51 -23.38
N TYR A 345 6.44 1.54 -23.84
CA TYR A 345 5.71 0.32 -24.21
C TYR A 345 6.29 -0.40 -25.43
N ASN A 346 6.70 0.35 -26.45
CA ASN A 346 7.31 -0.21 -27.64
C ASN A 346 8.71 -0.81 -27.33
N ASP A 347 9.44 -0.23 -26.38
CA ASP A 347 10.76 -0.71 -25.93
C ASP A 347 10.68 -2.10 -25.26
N LEU A 348 9.52 -2.48 -24.69
CA LEU A 348 9.28 -3.85 -24.19
C LEU A 348 9.16 -4.91 -25.31
N GLY A 349 9.00 -4.50 -26.57
CA GLY A 349 8.81 -5.40 -27.71
C GLY A 349 7.53 -6.25 -27.63
N ASN A 350 7.47 -7.29 -28.48
CA ASN A 350 6.32 -8.20 -28.55
C ASN A 350 6.25 -9.13 -27.33
N MET A 351 5.03 -9.44 -26.88
CA MET A 351 4.78 -10.31 -25.73
C MET A 351 5.38 -11.71 -25.93
N THR A 352 6.32 -12.06 -25.05
CA THR A 352 7.06 -13.32 -25.10
C THR A 352 6.17 -14.52 -24.73
N PHE A 353 6.63 -15.75 -25.03
CA PHE A 353 5.93 -16.97 -24.60
C PHE A 353 5.87 -17.08 -23.07
N ALA A 354 6.97 -16.72 -22.38
CA ALA A 354 7.01 -16.70 -20.92
C ALA A 354 5.96 -15.76 -20.32
N GLU A 355 5.81 -14.53 -20.85
CA GLU A 355 4.75 -13.60 -20.44
C GLU A 355 3.35 -14.17 -20.64
N LYS A 356 3.09 -14.82 -21.78
CA LYS A 356 1.81 -15.49 -22.06
C LYS A 356 1.54 -16.64 -21.09
N ALA A 357 2.55 -17.45 -20.82
CA ALA A 357 2.44 -18.61 -19.94
C ALA A 357 2.20 -18.16 -18.49
N VAL A 358 2.92 -17.16 -17.98
CA VAL A 358 2.66 -16.59 -16.65
C VAL A 358 1.28 -15.96 -16.57
N LEU A 359 0.86 -15.21 -17.60
CA LEU A 359 -0.50 -14.65 -17.65
C LEU A 359 -1.57 -15.74 -17.59
N PHE A 360 -1.37 -16.86 -18.30
CA PHE A 360 -2.27 -18.01 -18.23
C PHE A 360 -2.35 -18.60 -16.81
N HIS A 361 -1.22 -18.84 -16.14
CA HIS A 361 -1.20 -19.37 -14.78
C HIS A 361 -1.82 -18.39 -13.77
N PHE A 362 -1.59 -17.10 -13.95
CA PHE A 362 -2.19 -16.06 -13.13
C PHE A 362 -3.72 -16.03 -13.28
N ILE A 363 -4.24 -16.03 -14.52
CA ILE A 363 -5.68 -16.11 -14.77
C ILE A 363 -6.26 -17.42 -14.22
N LEU A 364 -5.56 -18.55 -14.41
CA LEU A 364 -5.96 -19.84 -13.87
C LEU A 364 -6.09 -19.79 -12.33
N LEU A 365 -5.11 -19.21 -11.63
CA LEU A 365 -5.16 -19.06 -10.18
C LEU A 365 -6.37 -18.23 -9.75
N VAL A 366 -6.59 -17.08 -10.38
CA VAL A 366 -7.72 -16.19 -10.06
C VAL A 366 -9.06 -16.93 -10.28
N LEU A 367 -9.22 -17.64 -11.40
CA LEU A 367 -10.41 -18.44 -11.65
C LEU A 367 -10.58 -19.55 -10.60
N LEU A 368 -9.50 -20.24 -10.22
CA LEU A 368 -9.57 -21.25 -9.17
C LEU A 368 -10.00 -20.66 -7.82
N TRP A 369 -9.56 -19.46 -7.45
CA TRP A 369 -10.04 -18.81 -6.24
C TRP A 369 -11.52 -18.42 -6.33
N PHE A 370 -11.95 -17.74 -7.40
CA PHE A 370 -13.34 -17.31 -7.55
C PHE A 370 -14.34 -18.46 -7.60
N PHE A 371 -13.96 -19.58 -8.23
CA PHE A 371 -14.84 -20.74 -8.39
C PHE A 371 -14.64 -21.82 -7.32
N ARG A 372 -13.86 -21.55 -6.25
CA ARG A 372 -13.58 -22.50 -5.17
C ARG A 372 -14.86 -22.90 -4.43
N ASP A 373 -15.43 -21.97 -3.67
CA ASP A 373 -16.71 -22.10 -3.00
C ASP A 373 -17.55 -20.85 -3.37
N LEU A 374 -18.49 -21.00 -4.30
CA LEU A 374 -19.43 -19.96 -4.69
C LEU A 374 -20.51 -19.85 -3.61
N SER A 375 -20.17 -19.25 -2.48
CA SER A 375 -21.04 -19.08 -1.29
C SER A 375 -22.42 -18.47 -1.61
N PHE A 376 -22.51 -17.74 -2.73
CA PHE A 376 -23.72 -17.09 -3.25
C PHE A 376 -24.59 -17.98 -4.14
N VAL A 377 -24.08 -19.12 -4.63
CA VAL A 377 -24.86 -20.11 -5.40
C VAL A 377 -25.09 -21.34 -4.52
N LYS A 378 -26.22 -21.35 -3.82
CA LYS A 378 -26.70 -22.54 -3.11
C LYS A 378 -27.38 -23.45 -4.12
N LEU A 379 -26.86 -24.67 -4.25
CA LEU A 379 -27.49 -25.74 -5.03
C LEU A 379 -28.76 -26.22 -4.29
N GLU A 380 -29.70 -26.77 -5.05
CA GLU A 380 -31.02 -27.26 -4.58
C GLU A 380 -30.92 -28.31 -3.45
N ASN A 381 -29.75 -28.92 -3.27
CA ASN A 381 -29.41 -29.88 -2.22
C ASN A 381 -28.81 -29.24 -0.95
N GLY A 382 -28.86 -27.91 -0.81
CA GLY A 382 -28.29 -27.17 0.33
C GLY A 382 -26.77 -27.05 0.31
N ARG A 383 -26.10 -27.51 -0.76
CA ARG A 383 -24.63 -27.43 -0.89
C ARG A 383 -24.20 -26.17 -1.62
N VAL A 384 -22.99 -25.70 -1.31
CA VAL A 384 -22.36 -24.58 -1.99
C VAL A 384 -21.82 -25.06 -3.35
N ALA A 385 -22.11 -24.33 -4.44
CA ALA A 385 -21.54 -24.64 -5.75
C ALA A 385 -20.04 -24.27 -5.79
N GLY A 386 -19.24 -24.98 -6.58
CA GLY A 386 -17.80 -24.72 -6.67
C GLY A 386 -17.04 -25.97 -7.07
N TRP A 387 -15.79 -25.83 -7.52
CA TRP A 387 -15.00 -27.01 -7.91
C TRP A 387 -14.56 -27.85 -6.69
N THR A 388 -14.61 -27.29 -5.48
CA THR A 388 -14.42 -28.05 -4.22
C THR A 388 -15.47 -29.14 -4.04
N TYR A 389 -16.63 -29.02 -4.69
CA TYR A 389 -17.69 -30.04 -4.68
C TYR A 389 -17.16 -31.44 -5.02
N PHE A 390 -16.25 -31.55 -5.99
CA PHE A 390 -15.67 -32.83 -6.40
C PHE A 390 -14.74 -33.44 -5.35
N PHE A 391 -14.27 -32.64 -4.39
CA PHE A 391 -13.31 -33.03 -3.35
C PHE A 391 -13.96 -33.20 -1.97
N ARG A 392 -15.24 -32.82 -1.80
CA ARG A 392 -15.99 -33.09 -0.57
C ARG A 392 -16.37 -34.59 -0.53
N LYS A 393 -15.67 -35.36 0.30
CA LYS A 393 -16.00 -36.78 0.52
C LYS A 393 -17.42 -36.91 1.08
N LYS A 394 -18.21 -37.83 0.50
CA LYS A 394 -19.61 -38.13 0.89
C LYS A 394 -19.82 -38.50 2.38
N TYR A 395 -18.74 -38.89 3.08
CA TYR A 395 -18.76 -39.33 4.49
C TYR A 395 -17.81 -38.53 5.39
N ALA A 396 -17.22 -37.43 4.92
CA ALA A 396 -16.48 -36.55 5.81
C ALA A 396 -17.48 -35.78 6.69
N PRO A 397 -17.19 -35.59 8.00
CA PRO A 397 -17.99 -34.68 8.81
C PRO A 397 -18.04 -33.32 8.12
N GLU A 398 -19.21 -32.68 8.09
CA GLU A 398 -19.44 -31.40 7.39
C GLU A 398 -18.44 -30.29 7.77
N LYS A 399 -17.75 -30.47 8.90
CA LYS A 399 -16.81 -29.53 9.50
C LYS A 399 -15.39 -29.56 8.91
N ILE A 400 -14.97 -30.58 8.14
CA ILE A 400 -13.60 -30.67 7.62
C ILE A 400 -13.52 -30.15 6.17
N ILE A 401 -12.99 -28.94 6.02
CA ILE A 401 -12.64 -28.35 4.72
C ILE A 401 -11.25 -28.87 4.31
N TYR A 402 -11.20 -29.78 3.35
CA TYR A 402 -9.92 -30.35 2.86
C TYR A 402 -9.18 -29.44 1.88
N VAL A 403 -9.92 -28.56 1.20
CA VAL A 403 -9.37 -27.72 0.12
C VAL A 403 -9.73 -26.26 0.39
N THR A 404 -8.70 -25.48 0.67
CA THR A 404 -8.78 -24.04 0.94
C THR A 404 -8.13 -23.26 -0.20
N ASP A 405 -8.10 -21.93 -0.11
CA ASP A 405 -7.48 -21.06 -1.11
C ASP A 405 -5.95 -21.27 -1.24
N SER A 406 -5.30 -21.82 -0.22
CA SER A 406 -3.86 -22.11 -0.26
C SER A 406 -3.52 -23.21 -1.27
N THR A 407 -4.42 -24.17 -1.46
CA THR A 407 -4.22 -25.33 -2.34
C THR A 407 -4.02 -24.92 -3.82
N PRO A 408 -4.92 -24.15 -4.46
CA PRO A 408 -4.70 -23.69 -5.82
C PRO A 408 -3.48 -22.76 -5.93
N ALA A 409 -3.18 -21.95 -4.89
CA ALA A 409 -2.01 -21.07 -4.88
C ALA A 409 -0.70 -21.87 -4.94
N VAL A 410 -0.56 -22.91 -4.11
CA VAL A 410 0.61 -23.81 -4.11
C VAL A 410 0.67 -24.63 -5.40
N MET A 411 -0.47 -25.14 -5.88
CA MET A 411 -0.53 -25.92 -7.12
C MET A 411 -0.04 -25.11 -8.33
N VAL A 412 -0.51 -23.87 -8.49
CA VAL A 412 -0.06 -22.99 -9.58
C VAL A 412 1.39 -22.59 -9.39
N SER A 413 1.81 -22.30 -8.15
CA SER A 413 3.21 -21.98 -7.85
C SER A 413 4.16 -23.12 -8.20
N PHE A 414 3.79 -24.35 -7.85
CA PHE A 414 4.53 -25.56 -8.22
C PHE A 414 4.61 -25.71 -9.75
N ALA A 415 3.52 -25.39 -10.47
CA ALA A 415 3.52 -25.42 -11.93
C ALA A 415 4.54 -24.48 -12.57
N LEU A 416 4.75 -23.30 -11.99
CA LEU A 416 5.72 -22.32 -12.51
C LEU A 416 7.17 -22.80 -12.45
N PHE A 417 7.51 -23.74 -11.55
CA PHE A 417 8.86 -24.30 -11.44
C PHE A 417 9.18 -25.37 -12.49
N PHE A 418 8.18 -25.94 -13.17
CA PHE A 418 8.42 -26.93 -14.23
C PHE A 418 7.97 -26.44 -15.61
N PHE A 419 7.08 -25.45 -15.70
CA PHE A 419 6.57 -24.98 -16.99
C PHE A 419 7.67 -24.27 -17.80
N PRO A 420 7.86 -24.60 -19.09
CA PRO A 420 8.97 -24.06 -19.89
C PRO A 420 8.76 -22.57 -20.25
N SER A 421 9.84 -21.80 -20.23
CA SER A 421 9.84 -20.38 -20.64
C SER A 421 9.83 -20.14 -22.15
N LYS A 422 10.16 -21.15 -22.95
CA LYS A 422 10.14 -21.13 -24.42
C LYS A 422 9.11 -22.13 -24.96
N PRO A 423 8.48 -21.83 -26.11
CA PRO A 423 7.48 -22.75 -26.67
C PRO A 423 8.14 -24.10 -26.98
N PRO A 424 7.45 -25.22 -26.73
CA PRO A 424 7.99 -26.52 -27.05
C PRO A 424 8.11 -26.68 -28.58
N ARG A 425 9.21 -27.29 -29.02
CA ARG A 425 9.60 -27.39 -30.44
C ARG A 425 8.59 -28.12 -31.35
N PHE A 426 7.61 -28.83 -30.78
CA PHE A 426 6.57 -29.53 -31.54
C PHE A 426 5.37 -28.64 -31.94
N LEU A 427 5.23 -27.44 -31.37
CA LEU A 427 4.20 -26.47 -31.80
C LEU A 427 4.67 -25.71 -33.06
N CYS A 428 3.88 -25.74 -34.13
CA CYS A 428 4.23 -25.34 -35.52
C CYS A 428 4.55 -23.86 -35.79
N CYS A 429 4.79 -23.00 -34.81
CA CYS A 429 5.06 -21.57 -35.03
C CYS A 429 6.56 -21.27 -34.99
N LYS A 430 7.32 -21.69 -36.01
CA LYS A 430 8.77 -21.43 -36.09
C LYS A 430 9.10 -19.95 -36.37
N ARG A 431 9.60 -19.28 -35.33
CA ARG A 431 10.67 -18.26 -35.33
C ARG A 431 11.90 -18.52 -36.20
N GLU A 432 12.27 -17.70 -37.19
CA GLU A 432 13.59 -17.86 -37.85
C GLU A 432 14.76 -17.64 -36.86
N SER A 433 14.50 -16.90 -35.77
CA SER A 433 15.39 -16.66 -34.62
C SER A 433 15.54 -17.83 -33.64
N ASP A 434 14.77 -18.92 -33.77
CA ASP A 434 14.77 -20.04 -32.82
C ASP A 434 15.80 -21.15 -33.18
N LYS A 435 16.75 -20.86 -34.07
CA LYS A 435 17.82 -21.78 -34.52
C LYS A 435 18.96 -21.97 -33.49
N ALA A 436 18.71 -21.80 -32.19
CA ALA A 436 19.72 -22.03 -31.14
C ALA A 436 19.73 -23.51 -30.67
N SER A 437 20.90 -23.97 -30.21
CA SER A 437 21.24 -25.35 -29.82
C SER A 437 20.27 -25.97 -28.78
N PRO A 438 20.16 -27.31 -28.74
CA PRO A 438 19.27 -28.03 -27.81
C PRO A 438 19.84 -28.00 -26.37
N GLY A 439 19.65 -26.89 -25.67
CA GLY A 439 19.88 -26.81 -24.23
C GLY A 439 18.59 -27.04 -23.43
N PRO A 440 18.68 -27.38 -22.13
CA PRO A 440 17.52 -27.41 -21.24
C PRO A 440 16.86 -26.02 -21.23
N VAL A 441 15.54 -25.98 -21.48
CA VAL A 441 14.76 -24.74 -21.44
C VAL A 441 14.54 -24.38 -19.97
N PRO A 442 14.88 -23.17 -19.51
CA PRO A 442 14.65 -22.80 -18.13
C PRO A 442 13.14 -22.72 -17.85
N ALA A 443 12.75 -23.08 -16.63
CA ALA A 443 11.39 -22.91 -16.16
C ALA A 443 11.01 -21.42 -16.03
N LEU A 444 9.72 -21.12 -15.90
CA LEU A 444 9.23 -19.76 -15.69
C LEU A 444 9.81 -19.16 -14.40
N LEU A 445 9.83 -19.96 -13.32
CA LEU A 445 10.35 -19.56 -12.02
C LEU A 445 11.54 -20.44 -11.62
N ASP A 446 12.55 -19.82 -11.00
CA ASP A 446 13.72 -20.49 -10.44
C ASP A 446 13.88 -20.11 -8.97
N TRP A 447 14.52 -20.98 -8.19
CA TRP A 447 14.64 -20.78 -6.75
C TRP A 447 15.50 -19.57 -6.37
N ARG A 448 16.48 -19.20 -7.20
CA ARG A 448 17.33 -18.04 -6.92
C ARG A 448 16.53 -16.75 -6.96
N SER A 449 15.71 -16.58 -8.01
CA SER A 449 14.79 -15.44 -8.11
C SER A 449 13.82 -15.37 -6.93
N VAL A 450 13.32 -16.53 -6.48
CA VAL A 450 12.46 -16.60 -5.28
C VAL A 450 13.23 -16.17 -4.04
N HIS A 451 14.41 -16.73 -3.80
CA HIS A 451 15.21 -16.41 -2.62
C HIS A 451 15.54 -14.91 -2.52
N GLU A 452 15.87 -14.26 -3.64
CA GLU A 452 16.24 -12.84 -3.70
C GLU A 452 15.04 -11.89 -3.53
N LYS A 453 13.85 -12.26 -4.03
CA LYS A 453 12.67 -11.37 -4.06
C LYS A 453 11.62 -11.67 -2.99
N MET A 454 11.68 -12.84 -2.36
CA MET A 454 10.68 -13.28 -1.38
C MET A 454 10.79 -12.47 -0.07
N PRO A 455 9.71 -11.84 0.40
CA PRO A 455 9.70 -11.10 1.67
C PRO A 455 9.52 -12.07 2.86
N TRP A 456 10.56 -12.84 3.20
CA TRP A 456 10.55 -13.80 4.32
C TRP A 456 10.17 -13.15 5.66
N ASN A 457 10.52 -11.87 5.82
CA ASN A 457 10.15 -11.07 6.99
C ASN A 457 8.64 -11.00 7.21
N VAL A 458 7.84 -10.93 6.13
CA VAL A 458 6.37 -10.88 6.22
C VAL A 458 5.82 -12.21 6.72
N LEU A 459 6.33 -13.34 6.22
CA LEU A 459 5.86 -14.67 6.66
C LEU A 459 6.13 -14.91 8.15
N LEU A 460 7.32 -14.54 8.63
CA LEU A 460 7.67 -14.65 10.05
C LEU A 460 6.82 -13.71 10.92
N LEU A 461 6.56 -12.50 10.43
CA LEU A 461 5.75 -11.51 11.12
C LEU A 461 4.29 -11.98 11.31
N LEU A 462 3.70 -12.58 10.29
CA LEU A 462 2.37 -13.20 10.38
C LEU A 462 2.35 -14.30 11.44
N GLY A 463 3.34 -15.20 11.41
CA GLY A 463 3.46 -16.28 12.37
C GLY A 463 3.54 -15.82 13.84
N GLY A 464 4.31 -14.76 14.10
CA GLY A 464 4.37 -14.16 15.44
C GLY A 464 3.05 -13.52 15.88
N GLY A 465 2.33 -12.87 14.96
CA GLY A 465 0.99 -12.33 15.24
C GLY A 465 -0.04 -13.42 15.53
N PHE A 466 0.03 -14.54 14.81
CA PHE A 466 -0.84 -15.71 15.04
C PHE A 466 -0.52 -16.40 16.35
N ALA A 467 0.77 -16.55 16.68
CA ALA A 467 1.20 -17.04 17.98
C ALA A 467 0.65 -16.16 19.10
N LEU A 468 0.75 -14.82 19.01
CA LEU A 468 0.17 -13.92 20.00
C LEU A 468 -1.33 -14.14 20.20
N ALA A 469 -2.09 -14.26 19.12
CA ALA A 469 -3.54 -14.46 19.20
C ALA A 469 -3.92 -15.78 19.87
N ASP A 470 -3.24 -16.86 19.51
CA ASP A 470 -3.42 -18.18 20.11
C ASP A 470 -3.05 -18.17 21.60
N GLY A 471 -1.92 -17.53 21.95
CA GLY A 471 -1.48 -17.36 23.34
C GLY A 471 -2.46 -16.51 24.18
N VAL A 472 -3.10 -15.49 23.59
CA VAL A 472 -4.17 -14.70 24.26
C VAL A 472 -5.39 -15.56 24.58
N GLY A 473 -5.72 -16.51 23.70
CA GLY A 473 -6.75 -17.52 23.94
C GLY A 473 -6.38 -18.46 25.08
N VAL A 474 -5.26 -19.17 24.94
CA VAL A 474 -4.84 -20.23 25.86
C VAL A 474 -4.50 -19.72 27.26
N SER A 475 -3.93 -18.51 27.36
CA SER A 475 -3.59 -17.92 28.66
C SER A 475 -4.79 -17.47 29.50
N GLY A 476 -6.00 -17.38 28.92
CA GLY A 476 -7.16 -16.76 29.58
C GLY A 476 -7.13 -15.23 29.61
N LEU A 477 -6.11 -14.59 29.04
CA LEU A 477 -6.04 -13.12 28.91
C LEU A 477 -7.22 -12.58 28.08
N SER A 478 -7.65 -13.34 27.08
CA SER A 478 -8.84 -13.05 26.27
C SER A 478 -10.11 -12.88 27.11
N THR A 479 -10.37 -13.79 28.04
CA THR A 479 -11.54 -13.76 28.94
C THR A 479 -11.48 -12.53 29.85
N TRP A 480 -10.31 -12.23 30.42
CA TRP A 480 -10.13 -11.05 31.26
C TRP A 480 -10.35 -9.75 30.50
N LEU A 481 -9.86 -9.65 29.25
CA LEU A 481 -10.10 -8.49 28.39
C LEU A 481 -11.59 -8.34 28.05
N ALA A 482 -12.27 -9.44 27.73
CA ALA A 482 -13.71 -9.45 27.45
C ALA A 482 -14.52 -8.89 28.64
N GLU A 483 -14.19 -9.29 29.87
CA GLU A 483 -14.82 -8.75 31.08
C GLU A 483 -14.64 -7.23 31.20
N GLN A 484 -13.48 -6.67 30.84
CA GLN A 484 -13.30 -5.21 30.86
C GLN A 484 -14.20 -4.50 29.85
N PHE A 485 -14.46 -5.12 28.69
CA PHE A 485 -15.32 -4.54 27.65
C PHE A 485 -16.81 -4.60 27.96
N THR A 486 -17.26 -5.46 28.88
CA THR A 486 -18.66 -5.45 29.35
C THR A 486 -19.07 -4.09 29.94
N ARG A 487 -18.11 -3.27 30.42
CA ARG A 487 -18.39 -1.90 30.89
C ARG A 487 -18.82 -0.93 29.78
N LEU A 488 -18.64 -1.33 28.52
CA LEU A 488 -19.08 -0.58 27.33
C LEU A 488 -20.46 -1.06 26.84
N GLU A 489 -21.11 -1.98 27.57
CA GLU A 489 -22.49 -2.41 27.31
C GLU A 489 -23.44 -1.20 27.32
N GLY A 490 -24.09 -0.95 26.19
CA GLY A 490 -24.97 0.21 25.96
C GLY A 490 -24.47 1.20 24.92
N VAL A 491 -23.18 1.16 24.53
CA VAL A 491 -22.69 1.94 23.38
C VAL A 491 -23.11 1.23 22.09
N PRO A 492 -23.70 1.93 21.11
CA PRO A 492 -24.14 1.28 19.87
C PRO A 492 -22.93 0.78 19.07
N GLY A 493 -23.04 -0.43 18.50
CA GLY A 493 -21.93 -1.10 17.81
C GLY A 493 -21.28 -0.27 16.69
N TRP A 494 -22.07 0.53 15.95
CA TRP A 494 -21.53 1.41 14.91
C TRP A 494 -20.57 2.47 15.49
N ALA A 495 -20.84 3.01 16.68
CA ALA A 495 -19.98 4.02 17.31
C ALA A 495 -18.66 3.40 17.74
N ILE A 496 -18.69 2.16 18.24
CA ILE A 496 -17.50 1.39 18.61
C ILE A 496 -16.65 1.12 17.36
N CYS A 497 -17.27 0.70 16.26
CA CYS A 497 -16.59 0.50 14.99
C CYS A 497 -15.88 1.78 14.51
N VAL A 498 -16.55 2.94 14.57
CA VAL A 498 -15.95 4.24 14.20
C VAL A 498 -14.73 4.55 15.08
N LEU A 499 -14.88 4.46 16.40
CA LEU A 499 -13.82 4.78 17.35
C LEU A 499 -12.60 3.89 17.15
N VAL A 500 -12.82 2.59 16.97
CA VAL A 500 -11.77 1.60 16.73
C VAL A 500 -11.05 1.89 15.41
N CYS A 501 -11.77 2.11 14.32
CA CYS A 501 -11.16 2.35 13.01
C CYS A 501 -10.36 3.66 12.99
N VAL A 502 -10.87 4.72 13.63
CA VAL A 502 -10.14 6.00 13.77
C VAL A 502 -8.87 5.79 14.59
N PHE A 503 -8.96 5.08 15.72
CA PHE A 503 -7.80 4.82 16.57
C PHE A 503 -6.72 4.02 15.82
N ILE A 504 -7.10 2.95 15.11
CA ILE A 504 -6.15 2.13 14.36
C ILE A 504 -5.54 2.90 13.18
N ALA A 505 -6.34 3.69 12.45
CA ALA A 505 -5.84 4.53 11.36
C ALA A 505 -4.81 5.57 11.86
N LEU A 506 -5.04 6.18 13.03
CA LEU A 506 -4.07 7.11 13.63
C LEU A 506 -2.83 6.38 14.15
N PHE A 507 -3.00 5.21 14.75
CA PHE A 507 -1.89 4.43 15.29
C PHE A 507 -0.97 3.92 14.18
N THR A 508 -1.53 3.52 13.04
CA THR A 508 -0.73 3.02 11.91
C THR A 508 0.09 4.09 11.19
N GLU A 509 -0.09 5.37 11.51
CA GLU A 509 0.80 6.44 11.01
C GLU A 509 2.18 6.41 11.68
N VAL A 510 2.26 5.86 12.90
CA VAL A 510 3.49 5.80 13.70
C VAL A 510 4.01 4.38 13.90
N ALA A 511 3.27 3.36 13.46
CA ALA A 511 3.60 1.95 13.60
C ALA A 511 3.35 1.21 12.28
N SER A 512 4.06 0.10 12.06
CA SER A 512 3.87 -0.72 10.87
C SER A 512 2.44 -1.27 10.75
N ASN A 513 1.82 -1.16 9.58
CA ASN A 513 0.46 -1.66 9.28
C ASN A 513 0.22 -3.09 9.79
N THR A 514 1.16 -3.99 9.48
CA THR A 514 1.09 -5.40 9.86
C THR A 514 1.20 -5.59 11.38
N ALA A 515 2.04 -4.80 12.05
CA ALA A 515 2.14 -4.83 13.51
C ALA A 515 0.86 -4.32 14.18
N SER A 516 0.29 -3.21 13.68
CA SER A 516 -0.98 -2.65 14.16
C SER A 516 -2.10 -3.69 14.09
N ALA A 517 -2.25 -4.38 12.95
CA ALA A 517 -3.22 -5.44 12.78
C ALA A 517 -2.99 -6.62 13.76
N SER A 518 -1.75 -7.09 13.88
CA SER A 518 -1.39 -8.20 14.78
C SER A 518 -1.65 -7.91 16.26
N ILE A 519 -1.52 -6.65 16.69
CA ILE A 519 -1.77 -6.26 18.09
C ILE A 519 -3.27 -6.12 18.36
N PHE A 520 -4.01 -5.42 17.50
CA PHE A 520 -5.38 -5.02 17.82
C PHE A 520 -6.44 -6.04 17.43
N LEU A 521 -6.27 -6.79 16.33
CA LEU A 521 -7.30 -7.72 15.87
C LEU A 521 -7.68 -8.83 16.88
N PRO A 522 -6.73 -9.45 17.62
CA PRO A 522 -7.10 -10.41 18.66
C PRO A 522 -7.95 -9.79 19.77
N ILE A 523 -7.66 -8.53 20.13
CA ILE A 523 -8.40 -7.77 21.15
C ILE A 523 -9.81 -7.45 20.65
N LEU A 524 -9.94 -7.05 19.37
CA LEU A 524 -11.23 -6.74 18.75
C LEU A 524 -12.12 -7.96 18.59
N ALA A 525 -11.54 -9.15 18.33
CA ALA A 525 -12.31 -10.40 18.31
C ALA A 525 -13.02 -10.63 19.65
N LYS A 526 -12.31 -10.42 20.77
CA LYS A 526 -12.88 -10.58 22.12
C LYS A 526 -13.80 -9.46 22.53
N MET A 527 -13.57 -8.25 22.04
CA MET A 527 -14.51 -7.15 22.16
C MET A 527 -15.84 -7.46 21.45
N ALA A 528 -15.80 -8.05 20.26
CA ALA A 528 -17.01 -8.43 19.53
C ALA A 528 -17.85 -9.46 20.30
N GLU A 529 -17.18 -10.47 20.87
CA GLU A 529 -17.81 -11.49 21.73
C GLU A 529 -18.45 -10.87 22.98
N ALA A 530 -17.73 -10.00 23.69
CA ALA A 530 -18.21 -9.36 24.91
C ALA A 530 -19.41 -8.42 24.69
N LEU A 531 -19.47 -7.76 23.53
CA LEU A 531 -20.50 -6.79 23.19
C LEU A 531 -21.65 -7.39 22.37
N CYS A 532 -21.62 -8.69 22.10
CA CYS A 532 -22.59 -9.38 21.24
C CYS A 532 -22.74 -8.74 19.85
N VAL A 533 -21.62 -8.27 19.28
CA VAL A 533 -21.56 -7.70 17.92
C VAL A 533 -20.91 -8.72 16.99
N ASN A 534 -21.37 -8.79 15.74
CA ASN A 534 -20.76 -9.68 14.75
C ASN A 534 -19.25 -9.40 14.62
N PRO A 535 -18.35 -10.39 14.78
CA PRO A 535 -16.90 -10.16 14.72
C PRO A 535 -16.42 -9.53 13.41
N TYR A 536 -17.04 -9.88 12.28
CA TYR A 536 -16.69 -9.28 10.98
C TYR A 536 -16.95 -7.77 10.95
N PHE A 537 -17.95 -7.29 11.69
CA PHE A 537 -18.30 -5.87 11.76
C PHE A 537 -17.20 -5.01 12.41
N LEU A 538 -16.38 -5.59 13.30
CA LEU A 538 -15.25 -4.88 13.92
C LEU A 538 -13.92 -5.23 13.26
N MET A 539 -13.64 -6.51 13.00
CA MET A 539 -12.33 -6.98 12.58
C MET A 539 -11.99 -6.63 11.13
N VAL A 540 -12.96 -6.76 10.20
CA VAL A 540 -12.73 -6.44 8.78
C VAL A 540 -12.40 -4.97 8.56
N PRO A 541 -13.21 -4.01 9.04
CA PRO A 541 -12.87 -2.60 8.86
C PRO A 541 -11.63 -2.19 9.66
N ALA A 542 -11.39 -2.76 10.86
CA ALA A 542 -10.16 -2.49 11.60
C ALA A 542 -8.89 -2.90 10.84
N GLY A 543 -8.88 -4.07 10.21
CA GLY A 543 -7.72 -4.52 9.44
C GLY A 543 -7.48 -3.72 8.16
N ILE A 544 -8.55 -3.27 7.48
CA ILE A 544 -8.43 -2.36 6.34
C ILE A 544 -7.96 -0.98 6.80
N ALA A 545 -8.48 -0.47 7.91
CA ALA A 545 -8.05 0.81 8.50
C ALA A 545 -6.57 0.81 8.91
N ALA A 546 -6.02 -0.34 9.33
CA ALA A 546 -4.57 -0.49 9.56
C ALA A 546 -3.72 -0.31 8.29
N SER A 547 -4.33 -0.23 7.11
CA SER A 547 -3.65 0.06 5.84
C SER A 547 -3.77 1.53 5.41
N PHE A 548 -4.56 2.34 6.12
CA PHE A 548 -4.77 3.78 5.84
C PHE A 548 -3.69 4.63 6.51
N ALA A 549 -2.45 4.46 6.04
CA ALA A 549 -1.29 5.20 6.47
C ALA A 549 -0.84 6.17 5.36
N PHE A 550 -1.36 7.40 5.40
CA PHE A 550 -1.23 8.40 4.32
C PHE A 550 -0.49 9.68 4.76
N MET A 551 -0.31 9.94 6.05
CA MET A 551 0.17 11.23 6.57
C MET A 551 1.69 11.31 6.67
N LEU A 552 2.34 10.26 7.18
CA LEU A 552 3.77 10.30 7.50
C LEU A 552 4.63 9.50 6.51
N PRO A 553 5.87 9.97 6.21
CA PRO A 553 6.80 9.23 5.35
C PRO A 553 7.18 7.87 5.92
N VAL A 554 7.34 7.78 7.25
CA VAL A 554 7.81 6.56 7.92
C VAL A 554 6.71 5.50 8.03
N ALA A 555 5.44 5.89 7.86
CA ALA A 555 4.30 5.02 8.12
C ALA A 555 4.27 3.81 7.19
N THR A 556 4.63 3.99 5.91
CA THR A 556 4.69 2.89 4.94
C THR A 556 5.87 3.02 3.98
N PRO A 557 6.44 1.90 3.50
CA PRO A 557 7.53 1.96 2.54
C PRO A 557 7.19 2.72 1.23
N PRO A 558 5.97 2.62 0.64
CA PRO A 558 5.56 3.50 -0.45
C PRO A 558 5.71 4.99 -0.15
N ASN A 559 5.29 5.44 1.03
CA ASN A 559 5.43 6.84 1.45
C ASN A 559 6.91 7.23 1.58
N ALA A 560 7.74 6.35 2.15
CA ALA A 560 9.18 6.58 2.30
C ALA A 560 9.91 6.66 0.94
N ILE A 561 9.57 5.78 -0.01
CA ILE A 561 10.13 5.77 -1.37
C ILE A 561 9.89 7.12 -2.04
N VAL A 562 8.63 7.58 -2.05
CA VAL A 562 8.29 8.84 -2.75
C VAL A 562 8.85 10.06 -2.02
N PHE A 563 8.97 10.02 -0.70
CA PHE A 563 9.64 11.06 0.08
C PHE A 563 11.15 11.13 -0.23
N GLY A 564 11.80 9.98 -0.46
CA GLY A 564 13.21 9.87 -0.82
C GLY A 564 13.62 10.59 -2.10
N TYR A 565 12.68 10.90 -3.00
CA TYR A 565 12.93 11.72 -4.19
C TYR A 565 13.15 13.22 -3.86
N GLY A 566 13.00 13.63 -2.60
CA GLY A 566 13.38 14.97 -2.11
C GLY A 566 12.49 16.11 -2.57
N LYS A 567 11.34 15.82 -3.21
CA LYS A 567 10.39 16.84 -3.67
C LYS A 567 9.23 17.09 -2.70
N LEU A 568 8.97 16.17 -1.77
CA LEU A 568 7.87 16.23 -0.80
C LEU A 568 8.36 16.73 0.56
N THR A 569 7.53 17.53 1.25
CA THR A 569 7.77 17.91 2.65
C THR A 569 6.77 17.20 3.57
N VAL A 570 7.13 17.00 4.85
CA VAL A 570 6.25 16.35 5.83
C VAL A 570 4.89 17.05 5.95
N PRO A 571 4.80 18.40 5.99
CA PRO A 571 3.51 19.07 6.01
C PRO A 571 2.65 18.85 4.75
N ASP A 572 3.27 18.71 3.56
CA ASP A 572 2.54 18.41 2.33
C ASP A 572 1.86 17.03 2.43
N MET A 573 2.59 16.03 2.93
CA MET A 573 2.07 14.68 3.12
C MET A 573 1.01 14.62 4.23
N ALA A 574 1.26 15.28 5.37
CA ALA A 574 0.33 15.27 6.49
C ALA A 574 -1.02 15.92 6.14
N LYS A 575 -1.01 17.06 5.43
CA LYS A 575 -2.23 17.74 4.99
C LYS A 575 -3.01 16.93 3.97
N ALA A 576 -2.33 16.37 2.97
CA ALA A 576 -2.98 15.53 1.97
C ALA A 576 -3.53 14.24 2.60
N GLY A 577 -2.75 13.62 3.49
CA GLY A 577 -3.06 12.34 4.13
C GLY A 577 -4.19 12.41 5.13
N LEU A 578 -4.33 13.50 5.90
CA LEU A 578 -5.39 13.63 6.90
C LEU A 578 -6.79 13.54 6.25
N ALA A 579 -7.00 14.26 5.14
CA ALA A 579 -8.25 14.20 4.39
C ALA A 579 -8.46 12.84 3.71
N MET A 580 -7.38 12.17 3.32
CA MET A 580 -7.46 10.80 2.81
C MET A 580 -7.87 9.80 3.90
N ASN A 581 -7.31 9.89 5.10
CA ASN A 581 -7.71 9.04 6.22
C ASN A 581 -9.20 9.21 6.52
N ILE A 582 -9.68 10.47 6.59
CA ILE A 582 -11.10 10.75 6.83
C ILE A 582 -11.98 10.18 5.72
N SER A 583 -11.66 10.42 4.45
CA SER A 583 -12.49 9.96 3.33
C SER A 583 -12.49 8.44 3.18
N CYS A 584 -11.34 7.78 3.29
CA CYS A 584 -11.23 6.32 3.24
C CYS A 584 -11.95 5.65 4.43
N LEU A 585 -11.86 6.23 5.64
CA LEU A 585 -12.60 5.74 6.80
C LEU A 585 -14.12 5.87 6.61
N LEU A 586 -14.59 6.99 6.07
CA LEU A 586 -16.02 7.17 5.78
C LEU A 586 -16.52 6.15 4.74
N VAL A 587 -15.75 5.93 3.66
CA VAL A 587 -16.07 4.89 2.68
C VAL A 587 -16.17 3.53 3.36
N LEU A 588 -15.18 3.17 4.17
CA LEU A 588 -15.15 1.89 4.86
C LEU A 588 -16.34 1.69 5.79
N LEU A 589 -16.73 2.73 6.54
CA LEU A 589 -17.89 2.71 7.44
C LEU A 589 -19.22 2.58 6.68
N VAL A 590 -19.35 3.25 5.54
CA VAL A 590 -20.54 3.07 4.68
C VAL A 590 -20.57 1.65 4.10
N PHE A 591 -19.43 1.13 3.65
CA PHE A 591 -19.36 -0.18 3.01
C PHE A 591 -19.60 -1.34 3.98
N ILE A 592 -19.10 -1.27 5.22
CA ILE A 592 -19.40 -2.31 6.22
C ILE A 592 -20.90 -2.34 6.57
N ASN A 593 -21.58 -1.19 6.58
CA ASN A 593 -23.02 -1.09 6.81
C ASN A 593 -23.88 -1.31 5.56
N THR A 594 -23.28 -1.54 4.39
CA THR A 594 -24.01 -1.79 3.13
C THR A 594 -23.59 -3.12 2.52
N LEU A 595 -22.40 -3.20 1.92
CA LEU A 595 -21.84 -4.44 1.35
C LEU A 595 -21.46 -5.49 2.41
N GLY A 596 -21.17 -5.08 3.65
CA GLY A 596 -20.90 -6.03 4.73
C GLY A 596 -22.10 -6.93 5.06
N ILE A 597 -23.33 -6.47 4.79
CA ILE A 597 -24.56 -7.22 5.06
C ILE A 597 -24.67 -8.46 4.14
N PRO A 598 -24.70 -8.33 2.80
CA PRO A 598 -24.80 -9.49 1.91
C PRO A 598 -23.54 -10.36 1.91
N VAL A 599 -22.35 -9.80 2.20
CA VAL A 599 -21.08 -10.55 2.18
C VAL A 599 -20.85 -11.32 3.48
N TYR A 600 -21.03 -10.68 4.65
CA TYR A 600 -20.66 -11.24 5.96
C TYR A 600 -21.83 -11.40 6.94
N GLY A 601 -23.04 -10.93 6.60
CA GLY A 601 -24.19 -11.01 7.51
C GLY A 601 -24.03 -10.17 8.78
N VAL A 602 -23.36 -9.02 8.70
CA VAL A 602 -22.92 -8.23 9.88
C VAL A 602 -24.03 -7.74 10.83
N HIS A 603 -25.29 -7.70 10.39
CA HIS A 603 -26.41 -7.22 11.22
C HIS A 603 -26.86 -8.20 12.30
N SER A 604 -26.62 -9.50 12.10
CA SER A 604 -26.99 -10.53 13.06
C SER A 604 -25.75 -11.02 13.81
N PHE A 605 -25.90 -11.26 15.12
CA PHE A 605 -24.91 -11.99 15.88
C PHE A 605 -24.91 -13.47 15.41
N PRO A 606 -23.76 -14.02 14.98
CA PRO A 606 -23.72 -15.35 14.40
C PRO A 606 -23.84 -16.47 15.44
N GLU A 607 -24.52 -17.55 15.10
CA GLU A 607 -24.68 -18.75 15.97
C GLU A 607 -23.36 -19.50 16.22
N TRP A 608 -22.38 -19.35 15.32
CA TRP A 608 -21.05 -19.97 15.45
C TRP A 608 -20.12 -19.25 16.44
N VAL A 609 -20.52 -18.08 16.95
CA VAL A 609 -19.78 -17.40 18.01
C VAL A 609 -20.17 -18.02 19.36
N PRO A 610 -19.20 -18.47 20.18
CA PRO A 610 -19.50 -18.99 21.51
C PRO A 610 -20.35 -17.99 22.31
N SER A 611 -21.44 -18.46 22.91
CA SER A 611 -22.36 -17.60 23.65
C SER A 611 -21.67 -17.07 24.92
N TRP A 612 -21.32 -15.78 24.94
CA TRP A 612 -21.00 -15.09 26.19
C TRP A 612 -22.27 -15.01 27.07
N PRO A 613 -22.19 -15.11 28.41
CA PRO A 613 -23.37 -15.18 29.28
C PRO A 613 -24.42 -14.07 29.04
N VAL A 614 -23.95 -12.90 28.64
CA VAL A 614 -24.78 -11.72 28.34
C VAL A 614 -25.57 -11.89 27.04
N CYS A 615 -25.00 -12.55 26.02
CA CYS A 615 -25.66 -12.71 24.71
C CYS A 615 -26.83 -13.70 24.75
N ASN A 616 -26.90 -14.58 25.75
CA ASN A 616 -28.05 -15.48 25.96
C ASN A 616 -29.25 -14.76 26.61
N ALA A 617 -29.05 -13.61 27.28
CA ALA A 617 -30.14 -12.84 27.87
C ALA A 617 -30.91 -12.01 26.82
N SER A 618 -30.31 -11.78 25.66
CA SER A 618 -30.90 -11.05 24.52
C SER A 618 -31.47 -12.00 23.45
N ASN A 619 -32.33 -12.95 23.87
CA ASN A 619 -33.42 -13.45 23.02
C ASN A 619 -34.45 -12.32 22.76
N ILE A 620 -33.99 -11.14 22.34
CA ILE A 620 -34.81 -10.11 21.74
C ILE A 620 -34.99 -10.56 20.30
N THR A 621 -36.08 -11.30 20.11
CA THR A 621 -36.81 -11.38 18.86
C THR A 621 -36.62 -10.12 18.04
N VAL A 622 -35.85 -10.22 16.95
CA VAL A 622 -36.05 -9.33 15.80
C VAL A 622 -37.53 -9.48 15.44
N PRO A 623 -38.36 -8.42 15.44
CA PRO A 623 -39.75 -8.55 15.01
C PRO A 623 -39.74 -9.14 13.60
N ASN A 624 -40.51 -10.20 13.42
CA ASN A 624 -40.68 -10.97 12.19
C ASN A 624 -40.45 -10.13 10.92
N ALA A 625 -39.58 -10.66 10.07
CA ALA A 625 -39.46 -10.29 8.67
C ALA A 625 -40.75 -10.63 7.91
N THR A 626 -41.82 -9.87 8.15
CA THR A 626 -43.05 -9.83 7.34
C THR A 626 -43.70 -8.46 7.45
N THR A 627 -42.99 -7.41 7.04
CA THR A 627 -43.60 -6.19 6.48
C THR A 627 -42.57 -5.50 5.60
N ALA A 628 -42.53 -5.92 4.34
CA ALA A 628 -42.02 -5.10 3.27
C ALA A 628 -42.90 -3.85 3.18
N THR A 629 -42.47 -2.74 3.79
CA THR A 629 -42.88 -1.41 3.36
C THR A 629 -41.73 -0.80 2.59
N THR A 630 -41.86 -0.90 1.26
CA THR A 630 -41.30 0.05 0.30
C THR A 630 -41.30 1.45 0.88
N VAL A 631 -40.12 1.99 1.13
CA VAL A 631 -39.91 3.44 1.22
C VAL A 631 -38.77 3.76 0.26
N THR A 632 -39.19 4.19 -0.92
CA THR A 632 -38.39 4.95 -1.87
C THR A 632 -37.86 6.20 -1.20
N PHE A 633 -36.54 6.42 -1.23
CA PHE A 633 -35.88 7.67 -1.64
C PHE A 633 -34.45 7.39 -2.05
#